data_AF-A0A2R6DHB3-F1
#
_entry.id   AF-A0A2R6DHB3-F1
#
_cell.length_a   1.000
_cell.length_b   1.000
_cell.length_c   1.000
_cell.angle_alpha   90.00
_cell.angle_beta   90.00
_cell.angle_gamma   90.00
#
_symmetry.space_group_name_H-M   'P 1'
#
loop_
_entity.id
_entity.type
_entity.pdbx_description
1 polymer ?
#
loop_
_entity_poly.entity_id
_entity_poly.type
_entity_poly.pdbx_seq_one_letter_code
_entity_poly.pdbx_strand_id
1 'polypeptide(L)'
;MSDFDLDLGAVEQRMDEGDTDREGRVVLGVLNGTTPPAEWVETIEDGSVLVLSIDGDLNELAAGFAREVKEIGGELVHFRAFLIVTPPGIDIDTDRL
;
A
#
# COMPACT_ATOMS: atom_id res chain seq x y z
N MET A 1 -5.67 37.74 -22.43
CA MET A 1 -6.05 37.21 -21.10
C MET A 1 -7.19 36.24 -21.37
N SER A 2 -6.90 34.94 -21.38
CA SER A 2 -7.92 33.91 -21.48
C SER A 2 -8.22 33.43 -20.06
N ASP A 3 -9.43 33.73 -19.63
CA ASP A 3 -10.04 33.28 -18.39
C ASP A 3 -10.31 31.78 -18.54
N PHE A 4 -9.53 30.95 -17.84
CA PHE A 4 -9.84 29.54 -17.66
C PHE A 4 -10.72 29.44 -16.41
N ASP A 5 -12.03 29.39 -16.62
CA ASP A 5 -13.02 29.07 -15.60
C ASP A 5 -12.92 27.56 -15.32
N LEU A 6 -12.23 27.21 -14.25
CA LEU A 6 -12.06 25.84 -13.80
C LEU A 6 -13.33 25.45 -13.02
N ASP A 7 -14.24 24.73 -13.68
CA ASP A 7 -15.45 24.21 -13.05
C ASP A 7 -15.09 23.12 -12.03
N LEU A 8 -15.02 23.52 -10.76
CA LEU A 8 -14.74 22.66 -9.60
C LEU A 8 -15.95 21.81 -9.18
N GLY A 9 -17.13 21.98 -9.79
CA GLY A 9 -18.35 21.26 -9.41
C GLY A 9 -18.38 19.79 -9.81
N ALA A 10 -17.53 19.37 -10.77
CA ALA A 10 -17.49 18.00 -11.27
C ALA A 10 -16.63 17.05 -10.39
N VAL A 11 -15.86 17.58 -9.44
CA VAL A 11 -14.99 16.76 -8.58
C VAL A 11 -15.72 16.22 -7.34
N GLU A 12 -16.82 16.86 -6.92
CA GLU A 12 -17.54 16.50 -5.70
C GLU A 12 -18.59 15.38 -5.89
N GLN A 13 -18.85 14.91 -7.12
CA GLN A 13 -19.88 13.91 -7.40
C GLN A 13 -19.39 12.46 -7.44
N ARG A 14 -18.14 12.18 -7.07
CA ARG A 14 -17.61 10.80 -6.96
C ARG A 14 -17.42 10.37 -5.51
N MET A 15 -18.42 10.62 -4.66
CA MET A 15 -18.39 10.21 -3.26
C MET A 15 -19.66 9.48 -2.81
N ASP A 16 -20.58 9.11 -3.70
CA ASP A 16 -21.85 8.51 -3.26
C ASP A 16 -22.33 7.46 -4.25
N GLU A 17 -21.92 6.19 -4.05
CA GLU A 17 -22.64 4.98 -4.50
C GLU A 17 -21.97 3.69 -3.93
N GLY A 18 -22.26 3.38 -2.66
CA GLY A 18 -22.37 2.02 -2.09
C GLY A 18 -21.20 1.02 -2.18
N ASP A 19 -20.46 0.83 -1.08
CA ASP A 19 -19.89 -0.46 -0.59
C ASP A 19 -19.24 -1.45 -1.60
N THR A 20 -18.67 -0.98 -2.70
CA THR A 20 -17.96 -1.76 -3.71
C THR A 20 -17.00 -0.81 -4.42
N ASP A 21 -15.77 -0.63 -3.89
CA ASP A 21 -14.58 -0.05 -4.56
C ASP A 21 -13.61 0.53 -3.51
N ARG A 22 -13.14 -0.28 -2.54
CA ARG A 22 -11.74 -0.11 -2.14
C ARG A 22 -10.93 -0.71 -3.28
N GLU A 23 -10.64 0.09 -4.31
CA GLU A 23 -9.84 -0.33 -5.45
C GLU A 23 -8.47 -0.76 -4.92
N GLY A 24 -8.31 -2.06 -4.65
CA GLY A 24 -7.05 -2.65 -4.23
C GLY A 24 -6.00 -2.33 -5.28
N ARG A 25 -5.16 -1.35 -4.99
CA ARG A 25 -4.13 -0.85 -5.91
C ARG A 25 -2.78 -1.43 -5.51
N VAL A 26 -1.89 -1.51 -6.48
CA VAL A 26 -0.49 -1.85 -6.22
C VAL A 26 0.29 -0.55 -6.02
N VAL A 27 0.87 -0.37 -4.84
CA VAL A 27 1.65 0.81 -4.46
C VAL A 27 3.12 0.43 -4.47
N LEU A 28 3.91 1.19 -5.23
CA LEU A 28 5.36 1.05 -5.30
C LEU A 28 6.00 2.05 -4.33
N GLY A 29 6.96 1.57 -3.54
CA GLY A 29 7.67 2.39 -2.57
C GLY A 29 9.13 2.01 -2.44
N VAL A 30 9.88 2.81 -1.69
CA VAL A 30 11.25 2.49 -1.27
C VAL A 30 11.24 2.41 0.25
N LEU A 31 11.64 1.26 0.78
CA LEU A 31 11.81 1.04 2.19
C LEU A 31 13.22 1.51 2.57
N ASN A 32 13.32 2.78 2.98
CA ASN A 32 14.55 3.45 3.41
C ASN A 32 14.40 4.20 4.77
N GLY A 33 13.24 4.03 5.42
CA GLY A 33 12.93 4.66 6.72
C GLY A 33 12.43 6.11 6.64
N THR A 34 12.32 6.72 5.45
CA THR A 34 11.75 8.07 5.33
C THR A 34 10.23 8.09 5.45
N THR A 35 9.56 7.01 5.04
CA THR A 35 8.12 6.84 5.19
C THR A 35 7.83 6.23 6.56
N PRO A 36 6.98 6.86 7.39
CA PRO A 36 6.55 6.33 8.67
C PRO A 36 5.95 4.92 8.54
N PRO A 37 6.19 4.00 9.49
CA PRO A 37 5.61 2.66 9.45
C PRO A 37 4.07 2.63 9.38
N ALA A 38 3.41 3.58 10.05
CA ALA A 38 1.95 3.69 10.07
C ALA A 38 1.34 3.88 8.67
N GLU A 39 1.98 4.65 7.79
CA GLU A 39 1.47 4.89 6.43
C GLU A 39 1.45 3.59 5.60
N TRP A 40 2.40 2.68 5.86
CA TRP A 40 2.40 1.36 5.22
C TRP A 40 1.24 0.50 5.74
N VAL A 41 0.98 0.52 7.05
CA VAL A 41 -0.14 -0.20 7.65
C VAL A 41 -1.47 0.30 7.09
N GLU A 42 -1.69 1.61 7.08
CA GLU A 42 -2.91 2.24 6.54
C GLU A 42 -3.15 1.83 5.08
N THR A 43 -2.08 1.79 4.27
CA THR A 43 -2.18 1.36 2.87
C THR A 43 -2.65 -0.10 2.74
N ILE A 44 -2.22 -0.98 3.65
CA ILE A 44 -2.66 -2.39 3.67
C ILE A 44 -4.10 -2.50 4.20
N GLU A 45 -4.47 -1.71 5.22
CA GLU A 45 -5.84 -1.67 5.75
C GLU A 45 -6.86 -1.20 4.70
N ASP A 46 -6.45 -0.30 3.81
CA ASP A 46 -7.22 0.13 2.65
C ASP A 46 -7.38 -0.96 1.57
N GLY A 47 -6.71 -2.11 1.72
CA GLY A 47 -6.79 -3.22 0.77
C GLY A 47 -5.81 -3.11 -0.40
N SER A 48 -4.79 -2.26 -0.31
CA SER A 48 -3.75 -2.13 -1.33
C SER A 48 -2.60 -3.13 -1.10
N VAL A 49 -1.89 -3.49 -2.17
CA VAL A 49 -0.67 -4.32 -2.12
C VAL A 49 0.55 -3.39 -2.18
N LEU A 50 1.52 -3.56 -1.29
CA LEU A 50 2.78 -2.82 -1.32
C LEU A 50 3.87 -3.64 -2.00
N VAL A 51 4.64 -3.00 -2.87
CA VAL A 51 5.89 -3.51 -3.41
C VAL A 51 6.99 -2.50 -3.08
N LEU A 52 7.81 -2.82 -2.09
CA LEU A 52 8.79 -1.91 -1.53
C LEU A 52 10.20 -2.33 -1.94
N SER A 53 10.93 -1.49 -2.68
CA SER A 53 12.36 -1.67 -2.90
C SER A 53 13.10 -1.45 -1.59
N ILE A 54 13.92 -2.39 -1.15
CA ILE A 54 14.65 -2.30 0.12
C ILE A 54 15.94 -1.51 -0.09
N ASP A 55 16.11 -0.45 0.68
CA ASP A 55 17.34 0.36 0.75
C ASP A 55 17.76 0.51 2.22
N GLY A 56 18.50 -0.49 2.71
CA GLY A 56 18.94 -0.59 4.10
C GLY A 56 18.72 -1.99 4.68
N ASP A 57 18.65 -2.07 6.01
CA ASP A 57 18.36 -3.32 6.72
C ASP A 57 16.85 -3.58 6.78
N LEU A 58 16.41 -4.67 6.13
CA LEU A 58 15.00 -5.04 6.09
C LEU A 58 14.42 -5.27 7.49
N ASN A 59 15.16 -5.89 8.41
CA ASN A 59 14.61 -6.23 9.72
C ASN A 59 14.36 -4.97 10.53
N GLU A 60 15.29 -4.00 10.50
CA GLU A 60 15.12 -2.72 11.17
C GLU A 60 13.96 -1.92 10.56
N LEU A 61 13.89 -1.85 9.23
CA LEU A 61 12.90 -1.03 8.53
C LEU A 61 11.49 -1.64 8.56
N ALA A 62 11.38 -2.97 8.50
CA ALA A 62 10.09 -3.66 8.53
C ALA A 62 9.57 -3.90 9.95
N ALA A 63 10.43 -3.91 10.98
CA ALA A 63 9.99 -4.15 12.37
C ALA A 63 8.87 -3.21 12.82
N GLY A 64 8.83 -1.99 12.28
CA GLY A 64 7.83 -0.98 12.63
C GLY A 64 6.41 -1.27 12.15
N PHE A 65 6.21 -2.12 11.13
CA PHE A 65 4.87 -2.40 10.58
C PHE A 65 4.59 -3.89 10.36
N ALA A 66 5.62 -4.74 10.27
CA ALA A 66 5.45 -6.15 9.95
C ALA A 66 4.56 -6.88 10.96
N ARG A 67 4.63 -6.49 12.24
CA ARG A 67 3.77 -7.06 13.28
C ARG A 67 2.30 -6.67 13.07
N GLU A 68 2.03 -5.39 12.89
CA GLU A 68 0.66 -4.89 12.70
C GLU A 68 0.02 -5.48 11.44
N VAL A 69 0.76 -5.55 10.33
CA VAL A 69 0.32 -6.21 9.10
C VAL A 69 -0.04 -7.68 9.34
N LYS A 70 0.74 -8.41 10.14
CA LYS A 70 0.41 -9.80 10.50
C LYS A 70 -0.81 -9.88 11.42
N GLU A 71 -1.00 -8.93 12.32
CA GLU A 71 -2.15 -8.89 13.25
C GLU A 71 -3.47 -8.60 12.52
N ILE A 72 -3.45 -7.82 11.43
CA ILE A 72 -4.63 -7.61 10.56
C ILE A 72 -4.89 -8.76 9.57
N GLY A 73 -3.97 -9.74 9.47
CA GLY A 73 -4.11 -10.90 8.59
C GLY A 73 -3.48 -10.74 7.20
N GLY A 74 -2.61 -9.75 7.02
CA GLY A 74 -1.82 -9.57 5.80
C GLY A 74 -0.60 -10.48 5.73
N GLU A 75 0.02 -10.53 4.55
CA GLU A 75 1.22 -11.33 4.30
C GLU A 75 2.41 -10.44 3.94
N LEU A 76 3.63 -10.86 4.30
CA LEU A 76 4.87 -10.21 3.91
C LEU A 76 5.82 -11.26 3.35
N VAL A 77 6.37 -11.01 2.16
CA VAL A 77 7.38 -11.87 1.53
C VAL A 77 8.54 -11.02 1.05
N HIS A 78 9.74 -11.38 1.50
CA HIS A 78 10.96 -10.81 0.96
C HIS A 78 11.35 -11.56 -0.33
N PHE A 79 11.39 -10.83 -1.45
CA PHE A 79 11.78 -11.33 -2.75
C PHE A 79 12.92 -10.48 -3.34
N ARG A 80 14.15 -11.04 -3.31
CA ARG A 80 15.38 -10.43 -3.84
C ARG A 80 15.73 -9.10 -3.18
N ALA A 81 15.33 -7.99 -3.79
CA ALA A 81 15.57 -6.63 -3.30
C ALA A 81 14.24 -5.92 -2.97
N PHE A 82 13.13 -6.68 -2.98
CA PHE A 82 11.79 -6.16 -2.76
C PHE A 82 11.13 -6.85 -1.58
N LEU A 83 10.38 -6.09 -0.80
CA LEU A 83 9.42 -6.58 0.16
C LEU A 83 8.02 -6.46 -0.47
N ILE A 84 7.34 -7.58 -0.62
CA ILE A 84 5.95 -7.64 -1.05
C ILE A 84 5.08 -7.75 0.20
N VAL A 85 4.07 -6.90 0.31
CA VAL A 85 3.12 -6.92 1.42
C VAL A 85 1.70 -6.93 0.86
N THR A 86 0.89 -7.90 1.27
CA THR A 86 -0.48 -8.05 0.81
C THR A 86 -1.49 -7.86 1.95
N PRO A 87 -2.68 -7.33 1.64
CA PRO A 87 -3.77 -7.23 2.59
C PRO A 87 -4.44 -8.59 2.81
N PRO A 88 -5.31 -8.69 3.83
CA PRO A 88 -6.07 -9.91 4.09
C PRO A 88 -6.89 -10.34 2.87
N GLY A 89 -6.84 -11.64 2.56
CA GLY A 89 -7.55 -12.21 1.40
C GLY A 89 -6.77 -12.22 0.09
N ILE A 90 -5.49 -11.78 0.10
CA ILE A 90 -4.57 -11.91 -1.03
C ILE A 90 -3.32 -12.69 -0.58
N ASP A 91 -3.21 -13.95 -1.00
CA ASP A 91 -2.06 -14.82 -0.72
C ASP A 91 -0.91 -14.59 -1.71
N ILE A 92 0.33 -14.75 -1.23
CA ILE A 92 1.54 -14.68 -2.06
C ILE A 92 1.99 -16.10 -2.44
N ASP A 93 1.77 -16.49 -3.69
CA ASP A 93 2.30 -17.75 -4.24
C ASP A 93 3.81 -17.64 -4.53
N THR A 94 4.59 -18.45 -3.80
CA THR A 94 6.06 -18.53 -3.93
C THR A 94 6.56 -19.86 -4.52
N ASP A 95 5.67 -20.74 -4.99
CA ASP A 95 6.02 -22.10 -5.45
C ASP A 95 6.96 -22.14 -6.67
N ARG A 96 7.08 -21.01 -7.39
CA ARG A 96 7.86 -20.89 -8.64
C ARG A 96 9.19 -20.15 -8.48
N LEU A 97 9.57 -19.80 -7.25
CA LEU A 97 10.84 -19.13 -6.92
C LEU A 97 11.97 -20.14 -6.71
#